data_AF-A0AA39AEG7-F1
#
_entry.id   AF-A0AA39AEG7-F1
#
_cell.length_a   1.000
_cell.length_b   1.000
_cell.length_c   1.000
_cell.angle_alpha   90.00
_cell.angle_beta   90.00
_cell.angle_gamma   90.00
#
_symmetry.space_group_name_H-M   'P 1'
#
loop_
_entity.id
_entity.type
_entity.pdbx_description
1 polymer ?
#
loop_
_entity_poly.entity_id
_entity_poly.type
_entity_poly.pdbx_seq_one_letter_code
_entity_poly.pdbx_strand_id
1 'polypeptide(L)'
;MLIFCKAKEEQLTYLCWLLIWFEAILGLRVNLEKSELMPIGKVENVEELAEEFDYKVGRLPSTYLGMPLGGPFKSAAFWDGIEERFRKKLAMWKRQYNSKGKRITLI
;
A
#
# COMPACT_ATOMS: atom_id res chain seq x y z
N MET A 1 1.06 4.69 5.56
CA MET A 1 -0.29 5.27 5.47
C MET A 1 -0.57 5.53 4.00
N LEU A 2 -1.79 5.27 3.51
CA LEU A 2 -2.18 5.51 2.12
C LEU A 2 -3.30 6.55 2.11
N ILE A 3 -3.12 7.65 1.38
CA ILE A 3 -4.07 8.77 1.32
C ILE A 3 -4.33 9.11 -0.14
N PHE A 4 -5.60 9.32 -0.47
CA PHE A 4 -6.03 9.79 -1.78
C PHE A 4 -6.42 11.26 -1.66
N CYS A 5 -5.82 12.10 -2.49
CA CYS A 5 -6.16 13.51 -2.60
C CYS A 5 -6.14 13.94 -4.07
N LYS A 6 -6.69 15.12 -4.35
CA LYS A 6 -6.57 15.73 -5.69
C LYS A 6 -5.14 16.27 -5.85
N ALA A 7 -4.62 16.24 -7.07
CA ALA A 7 -3.31 16.83 -7.42
C ALA A 7 -3.38 18.37 -7.42
N LYS A 8 -3.58 18.96 -6.24
CA LYS A 8 -3.61 20.39 -5.97
C LYS A 8 -2.70 20.68 -4.80
N GLU A 9 -1.87 21.71 -4.94
CA GLU A 9 -0.96 22.21 -3.90
C GLU A 9 -1.68 22.42 -2.56
N GLU A 10 -2.82 23.14 -2.56
CA GLU A 10 -3.64 23.37 -1.37
C GLU A 10 -3.97 22.07 -0.60
N GLN A 11 -4.30 20.99 -1.31
CA GLN A 11 -4.64 19.70 -0.69
C GLN A 11 -3.43 19.02 -0.06
N LEU A 12 -2.27 19.09 -0.71
CA LEU A 12 -1.02 18.56 -0.16
C LEU A 12 -0.54 19.39 1.04
N THR A 13 -0.72 20.71 1.00
CA THR A 13 -0.46 21.59 2.13
C THR A 13 -1.29 21.16 3.34
N TYR A 14 -2.61 21.01 3.21
CA TYR A 14 -3.45 20.53 4.31
C TYR A 14 -3.03 19.16 4.83
N LEU A 15 -2.62 18.25 3.94
CA LEU A 15 -2.11 16.94 4.32
C LEU A 15 -0.82 17.04 5.14
N CYS A 16 0.13 17.88 4.72
CA CYS A 16 1.37 18.12 5.44
C CYS A 16 1.09 18.70 6.84
N TRP A 17 0.17 19.67 6.96
CA TRP A 17 -0.26 20.18 8.27
C TRP A 17 -0.83 19.08 9.17
N LEU A 18 -1.70 18.22 8.62
CA LEU A 18 -2.28 17.10 9.36
C LEU A 18 -1.22 16.10 9.83
N LEU A 19 -0.22 15.82 8.99
CA LEU A 19 0.91 14.97 9.32
C LEU A 19 1.78 15.55 10.44
N ILE A 20 2.07 16.86 10.38
CA ILE A 20 2.83 17.55 11.45
C ILE A 20 2.09 17.47 12.78
N TRP A 21 0.78 17.72 12.79
CA TRP A 21 -0.03 17.58 14.01
C TRP A 21 -0.05 16.13 14.52
N PHE A 22 -0.15 15.16 13.62
CA PHE A 22 -0.07 13.73 13.97
C PHE A 22 1.27 13.38 14.62
N GLU A 23 2.39 13.83 14.04
CA GLU A 23 3.72 13.66 14.61
C GLU A 23 3.82 14.26 16.02
N ALA A 24 3.34 15.50 16.20
CA ALA A 24 3.38 16.21 17.46
C ALA A 24 2.55 15.52 18.56
N ILE A 25 1.35 15.03 18.22
CA ILE A 25 0.44 14.40 19.19
C ILE A 25 0.92 13.00 19.58
N LEU A 26 1.43 12.22 18.63
CA LEU A 26 1.82 10.83 18.86
C LEU A 26 3.30 10.64 19.18
N GLY A 27 4.12 11.70 19.09
CA GLY A 27 5.57 11.61 19.26
C GLY A 27 6.24 10.73 18.20
N LEU A 28 5.64 10.66 17.01
CA LEU A 28 6.12 9.87 15.89
C LEU A 28 6.77 10.77 14.83
N ARG A 29 7.47 10.15 13.87
CA ARG A 29 8.03 10.84 12.70
C ARG A 29 7.63 10.12 11.41
N VAL A 30 7.07 10.86 10.47
CA VAL A 30 6.81 10.47 9.09
C VAL A 30 8.14 10.19 8.41
N ASN A 31 8.20 9.06 7.72
CA ASN A 31 9.38 8.67 6.98
C ASN A 31 9.26 9.18 5.54
N LEU A 32 9.80 10.37 5.26
CA LEU A 32 9.80 10.95 3.92
C LEU A 32 10.58 10.11 2.91
N GLU A 33 11.67 9.45 3.32
CA GLU A 33 12.45 8.57 2.42
C GLU A 33 11.64 7.40 1.84
N LYS A 34 10.61 6.93 2.56
CA LYS A 34 9.69 5.86 2.15
C LYS A 34 8.34 6.38 1.66
N SER A 35 8.11 7.69 1.70
CA SER A 35 6.84 8.29 1.30
C SER A 35 6.91 8.70 -0.17
N GLU A 36 5.89 8.32 -0.92
CA GLU A 36 5.85 8.53 -2.37
C GLU A 36 4.51 9.15 -2.78
N LEU A 37 4.56 10.13 -3.68
CA LEU A 37 3.41 10.63 -4.43
C LEU A 37 3.24 9.80 -5.69
N MET A 38 2.13 9.08 -5.78
CA MET A 38 1.79 8.23 -6.93
C MET A 38 0.65 8.87 -7.73
N PRO A 39 0.85 9.22 -9.02
CA PRO A 39 -0.23 9.74 -9.84
C PRO A 39 -1.24 8.62 -10.15
N ILE A 40 -2.54 8.94 -10.06
CA ILE A 40 -3.62 8.02 -10.42
C ILE A 40 -4.34 8.60 -11.63
N GLY A 41 -4.12 7.98 -12.79
CA GLY A 41 -4.62 8.48 -14.08
C GLY A 41 -3.69 9.54 -14.67
N LYS A 42 -4.26 10.51 -15.39
CA LYS A 42 -3.50 11.62 -15.98
C LYS A 42 -3.35 12.75 -14.96
N VAL A 43 -2.13 12.95 -14.47
CA VAL A 43 -1.74 14.04 -13.57
C VAL A 43 -0.44 14.60 -14.13
N GLU A 44 -0.45 15.87 -14.56
CA GLU A 44 0.66 16.48 -15.30
C GLU A 44 1.67 17.19 -14.38
N ASN A 45 1.25 17.54 -13.15
CA ASN A 45 2.03 18.33 -12.20
C ASN A 45 2.56 17.49 -11.01
N VAL A 46 2.63 16.16 -11.14
CA VAL A 46 3.04 15.31 -10.00
C VAL A 46 4.51 15.49 -9.64
N GLU A 47 5.38 15.73 -10.63
CA GLU A 47 6.80 16.00 -10.42
C GLU A 47 7.02 17.32 -9.69
N GLU A 48 6.34 18.38 -10.10
CA GLU A 48 6.39 19.71 -9.47
C GLU A 48 5.93 19.64 -8.01
N LEU A 49 4.77 19.00 -7.77
CA LEU A 49 4.25 18.80 -6.42
C LEU A 49 5.17 17.89 -5.57
N ALA A 50 5.84 16.91 -6.17
CA ALA A 50 6.75 16.06 -5.41
C ALA A 50 8.02 16.81 -4.99
N GLU A 51 8.56 17.65 -5.87
CA GLU A 51 9.72 18.49 -5.58
C GLU A 51 9.40 19.53 -4.50
N GLU A 52 8.25 20.21 -4.60
CA GLU A 52 7.84 21.24 -3.64
C GLU A 52 7.72 20.71 -2.20
N PHE A 53 7.23 19.49 -2.05
CA PHE A 53 6.96 18.87 -0.74
C PHE A 53 7.99 17.80 -0.33
N ASP A 54 9.11 17.69 -1.05
CA ASP A 54 10.21 16.72 -0.82
C ASP A 54 9.73 15.25 -0.75
N TYR A 55 8.74 14.91 -1.60
CA TYR A 55 8.29 13.54 -1.80
C TYR A 55 8.99 12.90 -3.00
N LYS A 56 9.13 11.57 -2.97
CA LYS A 56 9.51 10.82 -4.16
C LYS A 56 8.30 10.61 -5.07
N VAL A 57 8.49 10.67 -6.39
CA VAL A 57 7.44 10.26 -7.33
C VAL A 57 7.41 8.73 -7.44
N GLY A 58 6.32 8.12 -6.98
CA GLY A 58 6.06 6.69 -7.12
C GLY A 58 5.32 6.37 -8.42
N ARG A 59 5.19 5.08 -8.75
CA ARG A 59 4.50 4.62 -9.96
C ARG A 59 3.63 3.40 -9.69
N LEU A 60 2.54 3.29 -10.46
CA LEU A 60 1.71 2.10 -10.52
C LEU A 60 2.15 1.19 -11.69
N PRO A 61 1.97 -0.14 -11.58
CA PRO A 61 1.43 -0.86 -10.43
C PRO A 61 2.43 -0.95 -9.25
N SER A 62 1.93 -0.88 -8.02
CA SER A 62 2.73 -0.92 -6.79
C SER A 62 2.20 -1.97 -5.80
N THR A 63 2.83 -2.10 -4.63
CA THR A 63 2.35 -3.00 -3.57
C THR A 63 2.19 -2.25 -2.25
N TYR A 64 1.03 -2.36 -1.62
CA TYR A 64 0.76 -1.78 -0.30
C TYR A 64 0.21 -2.86 0.64
N LEU A 65 0.85 -3.06 1.80
CA LEU A 65 0.50 -4.11 2.77
C LEU A 65 0.39 -5.51 2.15
N GLY A 66 1.17 -5.76 1.10
CA GLY A 66 1.14 -7.01 0.35
C GLY A 66 0.00 -7.12 -0.67
N MET A 67 -0.84 -6.11 -0.84
CA MET A 67 -1.84 -6.04 -1.90
C MET A 67 -1.28 -5.30 -3.12
N PRO A 68 -1.43 -5.83 -4.35
CA PRO A 68 -1.01 -5.15 -5.55
C PRO A 68 -2.02 -4.03 -5.89
N LEU A 69 -1.52 -2.89 -6.32
CA LEU A 69 -2.28 -1.68 -6.62
C LEU A 69 -2.07 -1.25 -8.08
N GLY A 70 -3.08 -0.64 -8.68
CA GLY A 70 -2.96 0.05 -9.98
C GLY A 70 -2.72 -0.82 -11.21
N GLY A 71 -2.95 -2.13 -11.12
CA GLY A 71 -2.92 -3.04 -12.26
C GLY A 71 -4.32 -3.49 -12.71
N PRO A 72 -4.39 -4.33 -13.76
CA PRO A 72 -5.65 -4.80 -14.31
C PRO A 72 -6.37 -5.75 -13.34
N PHE A 73 -7.31 -5.21 -12.55
CA PHE A 73 -7.98 -5.97 -11.49
C PHE A 73 -8.75 -7.22 -11.98
N LYS A 74 -9.18 -7.22 -13.25
CA LYS A 74 -9.86 -8.35 -13.90
C LYS A 74 -8.91 -9.48 -14.33
N SER A 75 -7.60 -9.24 -14.29
CA SER A 75 -6.60 -10.24 -14.66
C SER A 75 -6.32 -11.15 -13.48
N ALA A 76 -6.51 -12.46 -13.64
CA ALA A 76 -6.14 -13.45 -12.62
C ALA A 76 -4.64 -13.37 -12.29
N ALA A 77 -3.78 -13.21 -13.32
CA ALA A 77 -2.33 -13.13 -13.17
C ALA A 77 -1.86 -11.98 -12.26
N PHE A 78 -2.66 -10.91 -12.13
CA PHE A 78 -2.35 -9.80 -11.22
C PHE A 78 -2.42 -10.24 -9.74
N TRP A 79 -3.18 -11.29 -9.43
CA TRP A 79 -3.41 -11.82 -8.09
C TRP A 79 -2.55 -13.04 -7.75
N ASP A 80 -1.78 -13.60 -8.69
CA ASP A 80 -0.96 -14.82 -8.49
C ASP A 80 -0.06 -14.72 -7.25
N GLY A 81 0.57 -13.56 -7.03
CA GLY A 81 1.44 -13.34 -5.87
C GLY A 81 0.70 -13.37 -4.53
N ILE A 82 -0.59 -13.06 -4.51
CA ILE A 82 -1.45 -13.24 -3.33
C ILE A 82 -1.85 -14.70 -3.19
N GLU A 83 -2.33 -15.32 -4.26
CA GLU A 83 -2.75 -16.72 -4.26
C GLU A 83 -1.64 -17.65 -3.76
N GLU A 84 -0.42 -17.49 -4.27
CA GLU A 84 0.71 -18.33 -3.88
C GLU A 84 1.09 -18.15 -2.40
N ARG A 85 0.91 -16.94 -1.83
CA ARG A 85 1.11 -16.72 -0.38
C ARG A 85 0.06 -17.44 0.45
N PHE A 86 -1.20 -17.42 0.04
CA PHE A 86 -2.25 -18.19 0.70
C PHE A 86 -1.98 -19.70 0.59
N ARG A 87 -1.61 -20.18 -0.60
CA ARG A 87 -1.27 -21.58 -0.85
C ARG A 87 -0.11 -22.06 0.04
N LYS A 88 0.95 -21.26 0.18
CA LYS A 88 2.07 -21.57 1.08
C LYS A 88 1.64 -21.65 2.54
N LYS A 89 0.83 -20.70 3.02
CA LYS A 89 0.30 -20.72 4.40
C LYS A 89 -0.56 -21.96 4.67
N LEU A 90 -1.47 -22.28 3.75
CA LEU A 90 -2.32 -23.47 3.84
C LEU A 90 -1.50 -24.76 3.83
N ALA A 91 -0.48 -24.85 2.98
CA ALA A 91 0.41 -26.01 2.94
C ALA A 91 1.16 -26.21 4.27
N MET A 92 1.65 -25.13 4.90
CA MET A 92 2.29 -25.19 6.22
C MET A 92 1.31 -25.67 7.30
N TRP A 93 0.09 -25.14 7.33
CA TRP A 93 -0.93 -25.56 8.29
C TRP A 93 -1.30 -27.03 8.12
N LYS A 94 -1.50 -27.49 6.87
CA LYS A 94 -1.78 -28.90 6.57
C LYS A 94 -0.67 -29.83 7.04
N ARG A 95 0.60 -29.39 7.03
CA ARG A 95 1.73 -30.16 7.60
C ARG A 95 1.67 -30.21 9.13
N GLN A 96 1.34 -29.09 9.78
CA GLN A 96 1.36 -28.96 11.24
C GLN A 96 0.17 -29.61 11.96
N TYR A 97 -1.03 -29.58 11.36
CA TYR A 97 -2.28 -29.96 12.05
C TYR A 97 -2.87 -31.31 11.61
N ASN A 98 -2.10 -32.13 10.90
CA ASN A 98 -2.57 -33.41 10.33
C ASN A 98 -2.63 -34.59 11.33
N SER A 99 -2.80 -34.34 12.63
CA SER A 99 -3.23 -35.41 13.54
C SER A 99 -4.69 -35.75 13.23
N LYS A 100 -5.04 -37.03 13.24
CA LYS A 100 -6.31 -37.57 12.70
C LYS A 100 -7.60 -36.90 13.24
N GLY A 101 -7.54 -36.20 14.39
CA GLY A 101 -8.69 -35.53 15.01
C GLY A 101 -9.00 -34.08 14.58
N LYS A 102 -8.15 -33.42 13.77
CA LYS A 102 -8.32 -31.98 13.43
C LYS A 102 -8.64 -31.68 11.96
N ARG A 103 -8.88 -32.70 11.14
CA ARG A 103 -9.09 -32.55 9.68
C ARG A 103 -10.39 -31.84 9.28
N ILE A 104 -11.37 -31.71 10.17
CA ILE A 104 -12.75 -31.30 9.82
C ILE A 104 -12.98 -29.79 10.00
N THR A 105 -12.05 -29.04 10.62
CA THR A 105 -12.27 -27.62 10.97
C THR A 105 -11.60 -26.60 10.02
N LEU A 106 -11.07 -27.05 8.88
CA LEU A 106 -10.35 -26.18 7.93
C LEU A 106 -10.99 -26.23 6.53
N ILE A 107 -12.26 -25.84 6.44
CA ILE A 107 -12.92 -25.38 5.21
C ILE A 107 -13.78 -24.19 5.58
#